data_AF-A0A965X7J5-F1
#
_entry.id   AF-A0A965X7J5-F1
#
_cell.length_a   1.000
_cell.length_b   1.000
_cell.length_c   1.000
_cell.angle_alpha   90.00
_cell.angle_beta   90.00
_cell.angle_gamma   90.00
#
_symmetry.space_group_name_H-M   'P 1'
#
loop_
_entity.id
_entity.type
_entity.pdbx_description
1 polymer ?
#
loop_
_entity_poly.entity_id
_entity_poly.type
_entity_poly.pdbx_seq_one_letter_code
_entity_poly.pdbx_strand_id
1 'polypeptide(L)' 'MHNSTRKKAELIQKMVADNYLPERQDRCKLWVYRNHVRRVIPMSERTFWRYVTMDVTSTGSVTEEEDVRQLKLFE' A
#
# COMPACT_ATOMS: atom_id res chain seq x y z
N MET A 1 8.81 -5.49 11.14
CA MET A 1 7.53 -4.81 10.77
C MET A 1 6.50 -5.87 10.45
N HIS A 2 5.25 -5.74 10.89
CA HIS A 2 4.23 -6.76 10.61
C HIS A 2 3.84 -6.76 9.11
N ASN A 3 3.63 -7.94 8.54
CA ASN A 3 3.34 -8.14 7.12
C ASN A 3 2.11 -7.34 6.64
N SER A 4 1.09 -7.17 7.50
CA SER A 4 -0.12 -6.40 7.15
C SER A 4 0.16 -4.90 6.96
N THR A 5 1.12 -4.34 7.73
CA THR A 5 1.51 -2.93 7.61
C THR A 5 2.23 -2.68 6.30
N ARG A 6 3.06 -3.63 5.87
CA ARG A 6 3.78 -3.55 4.60
C ARG A 6 2.81 -3.56 3.41
N LYS A 7 1.90 -4.55 3.36
CA LYS A 7 0.88 -4.65 2.31
C LYS A 7 0.02 -3.39 2.21
N LYS A 8 -0.32 -2.76 3.35
CA LYS A 8 -1.04 -1.48 3.37
C LYS A 8 -0.21 -0.35 2.76
N ALA A 9 1.08 -0.26 3.10
CA ALA A 9 1.96 0.75 2.51
C ALA A 9 2.09 0.58 1.00
N GLU A 10 2.25 -0.66 0.50
CA GLU A 10 2.29 -0.98 -0.94
C GLU A 10 1.03 -0.50 -1.67
N LEU A 11 -0.14 -0.83 -1.14
CA LEU A 11 -1.41 -0.45 -1.73
C LEU A 11 -1.59 1.09 -1.78
N ILE A 12 -1.18 1.79 -0.72
CA ILE A 12 -1.24 3.26 -0.66
C ILE A 12 -0.28 3.88 -1.67
N GLN A 13 0.97 3.39 -1.75
CA GLN A 13 1.94 3.89 -2.70
C GLN A 13 1.45 3.72 -4.14
N LYS A 14 0.82 2.58 -4.46
CA LYS A 14 0.19 2.34 -5.75
C LYS A 14 -0.96 3.33 -6.02
N MET A 15 -1.89 3.50 -5.08
CA MET A 15 -2.99 4.47 -5.23
C MET A 15 -2.49 5.90 -5.42
N VAL A 16 -1.39 6.27 -4.75
CA VAL A 16 -0.77 7.59 -4.91
C VAL A 16 -0.16 7.70 -6.30
N ALA A 17 0.60 6.70 -6.76
CA ALA A 17 1.18 6.70 -8.11
C ALA A 17 0.11 6.81 -9.21
N ASP A 18 -1.00 6.10 -9.08
CA ASP A 18 -2.07 6.08 -10.10
C ASP A 18 -2.82 7.42 -10.21
N ASN A 19 -2.84 8.24 -9.15
CA ASN A 19 -3.66 9.46 -9.09
C ASN A 19 -2.85 10.76 -8.98
N TYR A 20 -1.56 10.68 -8.63
CA TYR A 20 -0.69 11.84 -8.48
C TYR A 20 -0.18 12.31 -9.84
N LEU A 21 -0.40 13.59 -10.14
CA LEU A 21 0.11 14.24 -11.35
C LEU A 21 1.04 15.38 -10.92
N PRO A 22 2.36 15.24 -11.09
CA PRO A 22 3.34 16.21 -10.55
C PRO A 22 3.20 17.60 -11.19
N GLU A 23 2.78 17.67 -12.44
CA GLU A 23 2.64 18.92 -13.19
C GLU A 23 1.37 19.72 -12.85
N ARG A 24 0.45 19.16 -12.05
CA ARG A 24 -0.80 19.81 -11.66
C ARG A 24 -0.88 20.01 -10.14
N GLN A 25 -0.99 21.26 -9.71
CA GLN A 25 -1.15 21.58 -8.28
C GLN A 25 -2.45 21.02 -7.68
N ASP A 26 -3.54 20.99 -8.47
CA ASP A 26 -4.83 20.46 -8.04
C ASP A 26 -4.80 18.97 -7.70
N ARG A 27 -3.82 18.21 -8.25
CA ARG A 27 -3.68 16.76 -8.08
C ARG A 27 -2.44 16.39 -7.27
N CYS A 28 -2.15 17.18 -6.23
CA CYS A 28 -1.06 16.91 -5.29
C CYS A 28 -1.33 15.69 -4.40
N LYS A 29 -0.28 15.17 -3.72
CA LYS A 29 -0.38 14.00 -2.82
C LYS A 29 -1.43 14.20 -1.70
N LEU A 30 -1.57 15.42 -1.20
CA LEU A 30 -2.58 15.76 -0.18
C LEU A 30 -4.00 15.64 -0.73
N TRP A 31 -4.23 16.09 -1.97
CA TRP A 31 -5.51 15.95 -2.64
C TRP A 31 -5.84 14.47 -2.87
N VAL A 32 -4.86 13.66 -3.30
CA VAL A 32 -5.02 12.22 -3.47
C VAL A 32 -5.37 11.54 -2.15
N TYR A 33 -4.71 11.91 -1.05
CA TYR A 33 -5.03 11.41 0.28
C TYR A 33 -6.50 11.69 0.65
N ARG A 34 -6.94 12.95 0.50
CA ARG A 34 -8.29 13.37 0.91
C ARG A 34 -9.40 12.74 0.06
N ASN A 35 -9.18 12.64 -1.25
CA ASN A 35 -10.24 12.26 -2.20
C ASN A 35 -10.25 10.78 -2.59
N HIS A 36 -9.09 10.12 -2.54
CA HIS A 36 -8.96 8.71 -2.95
C HIS A 36 -8.60 7.82 -1.76
N VAL A 37 -7.46 8.05 -1.11
CA VAL A 37 -6.92 7.11 -0.11
C VAL A 37 -7.81 7.02 1.12
N ARG A 38 -8.20 8.15 1.73
CA ARG A 38 -8.98 8.18 2.98
C ARG A 38 -10.34 7.49 2.85
N ARG A 39 -10.92 7.48 1.65
CA ARG A 39 -12.21 6.82 1.38
C ARG A 39 -12.11 5.30 1.36
N VAL A 40 -10.99 4.76 0.88
CA VAL A 40 -10.76 3.31 0.76
C VAL A 40 -10.09 2.76 2.01
N ILE A 41 -9.12 3.49 2.57
CA ILE A 41 -8.33 3.08 3.73
C ILE A 41 -8.34 4.23 4.75
N PRO A 42 -9.27 4.21 5.73
CA PRO A 42 -9.33 5.23 6.76
C PRO A 42 -8.06 5.23 7.62
N MET A 43 -7.36 6.36 7.64
CA MET A 43 -6.19 6.57 8.50
C MET A 43 -5.98 8.06 8.78
N SER A 44 -5.07 8.36 9.70
CA SER A 44 -4.60 9.73 9.93
C SER A 44 -3.62 10.17 8.85
N GLU A 45 -3.56 11.48 8.60
CA GLU A 45 -2.67 12.06 7.60
C GLU A 45 -1.19 11.78 7.92
N ARG A 46 -0.82 11.83 9.21
CA ARG A 46 0.53 11.43 9.66
C ARG A 46 0.89 10.00 9.24
N THR A 47 -0.07 9.08 9.34
CA THR A 47 0.14 7.68 8.96
C THR A 47 0.27 7.52 7.45
N PHE A 48 -0.53 8.26 6.69
CA PHE A 48 -0.43 8.32 5.24
C PHE A 48 0.98 8.77 4.80
N TRP A 49 1.48 9.90 5.32
CA TRP A 49 2.80 10.39 4.95
C TRP A 49 3.90 9.39 5.32
N ARG A 50 3.81 8.78 6.51
CA ARG A 50 4.74 7.73 6.93
C ARG A 50 4.78 6.56 5.94
N TYR A 51 3.64 6.12 5.40
CA TYR A 51 3.60 5.04 4.42
C TYR A 51 4.05 5.44 3.03
N VAL A 52 3.82 6.70 2.63
CA VAL A 52 4.30 7.22 1.34
C VAL A 52 5.81 7.33 1.31
N THR A 53 6.44 7.73 2.41
CA THR A 53 7.91 7.83 2.54
C THR A 53 8.56 6.53 3.00
N MET A 54 7.79 5.46 3.15
CA MET A 54 8.31 4.18 3.61
C MET A 54 9.06 3.49 2.48
N ASP A 55 10.25 2.97 2.78
CA ASP A 55 10.97 2.09 1.86
C ASP A 55 10.30 0.72 1.88
N VAL A 56 9.49 0.46 0.86
CA VAL A 56 8.76 -0.81 0.71
C VAL A 56 9.49 -1.77 -0.26
N THR A 57 10.52 -1.28 -0.93
CA THR A 57 11.49 -2.06 -1.69
C THR A 57 12.41 -2.82 -0.75
N SER A 58 11.89 -3.90 -0.16
CA SER A 58 12.71 -4.99 0.37
C SER A 58 12.36 -6.23 -0.42
N THR A 59 13.19 -6.52 -1.41
CA THR A 59 13.26 -7.75 -2.21
C THR A 59 12.82 -8.96 -1.40
N GLY A 60 11.86 -9.69 -1.95
CA GLY A 60 11.36 -10.94 -1.42
C GLY A 60 10.40 -11.48 -2.45
N SER A 61 10.95 -12.15 -3.46
CA SER A 61 10.21 -13.18 -4.19
C SER A 61 9.54 -14.04 -3.13
N VAL A 62 8.23 -13.86 -2.94
CA VAL A 62 7.44 -14.81 -2.17
C VAL A 62 7.42 -16.06 -3.04
N THR A 63 8.41 -16.92 -2.87
CA THR A 63 8.23 -18.32 -3.20
C THR A 63 7.07 -18.74 -2.33
N GLU A 64 5.94 -19.06 -2.94
CA GLU A 64 4.80 -19.66 -2.24
C GLU A 64 5.26 -21.04 -1.75
N GLU A 65 5.94 -21.07 -0.61
CA GLU A 65 6.22 -22.32 0.09
C GLU A 65 4.86 -22.83 0.58
N GLU A 66 4.34 -23.86 -0.12
CA GLU A 66 3.14 -24.57 0.30
C GLU A 66 3.32 -25.01 1.76
N ASP A 67 2.48 -24.49 2.66
CA ASP A 67 2.52 -24.86 4.07
C ASP A 67 2.11 -26.33 4.20
N VAL A 68 3.07 -27.20 4.54
CA VAL A 68 2.88 -28.66 4.68
C VAL A 68 1.73 -29.01 5.65
N ARG A 69 1.33 -28.08 6.52
CA ARG A 69 0.23 -28.26 7.48
C ARG A 69 -1.14 -27.87 6.93
N GLN A 70 -1.22 -27.26 5.74
CA GLN A 70 -2.49 -26.94 5.10
C GLN A 70 -3.05 -28.15 4.35
N LEU A 71 -4.30 -28.51 4.66
CA LEU A 71 -5.06 -29.51 3.92
C LEU A 71 -5.42 -28.95 2.54
N LYS A 72 -5.10 -29.69 1.47
CA LYS A 72 -5.50 -29.32 0.09
C LYS A 72 -7.01 -29.51 -0.02
N LEU A 73 -7.73 -28.44 -0.40
CA LEU A 73 -9.20 -28.41 -0.33
C LEU A 73 -9.85 -29.22 -1.46
N PHE A 74 -9.15 -29.50 -2.55
CA PHE A 74 -9.60 -30.36 -3.65
C PHE A 74 -8.39 -31.04 -4.30
N GLU A 75 -8.55 -32.32 -4.69
CA GLU A 75 -7.65 -33.06 -5.59
C GLU A 75 -7.99 -32.77 -7.05
#